data_AF-E5XPJ6-F1
#
_entry.id   AF-E5XPJ6-F1
#
_cell.length_a   1.000
_cell.length_b   1.000
_cell.length_c   1.000
_cell.angle_alpha   90.00
_cell.angle_beta   90.00
_cell.angle_gamma   90.00
#
_symmetry.space_group_name_H-M   'P 1'
#
loop_
_entity.id
_entity.type
_entity.pdbx_description
1 polymer ?
#
loop_
_entity_poly.entity_id
_entity_poly.type
_entity_poly.pdbx_seq_one_letter_code
_entity_poly.pdbx_strand_id
1 'polypeptide(L)'
;MAGGLNADNARADPLPDCPPAAAENPPIRHFDCTMRSNDQLGLRFDVRYAPASTAGRDQPANVTIEVFDRAGAHAQTIVEPLEKDAGGWPTLVDVDEDGRDEILVPIQGVPHGSRFRWALWRATGEAAVFRRQPEMDGILLWHDPDGYVVLESIVSYVHVAIAFYKVEEPDFKPVLALLVNTKEQVGDGRCELLGEPDLTELGMTSEQAEQVFCAKT
;
A
#
# COMPACT_ATOMS: atom_id res chain seq x y z
N MET A 1 -5.29 -56.90 11.45
CA MET A 1 -6.17 -56.18 10.51
C MET A 1 -5.91 -54.69 10.70
N ALA A 2 -5.27 -54.05 9.73
CA ALA A 2 -4.97 -52.62 9.75
C ALA A 2 -6.18 -51.87 9.19
N GLY A 3 -6.87 -51.10 10.04
CA GLY A 3 -7.89 -50.14 9.62
C GLY A 3 -7.23 -48.78 9.46
N GLY A 4 -6.91 -48.41 8.23
CA GLY A 4 -6.48 -47.05 7.89
C GLY A 4 -7.66 -46.10 7.98
N LEU A 5 -7.58 -45.14 8.88
CA LEU A 5 -8.45 -43.96 8.85
C LEU A 5 -7.86 -43.02 7.80
N ASN A 6 -8.49 -42.97 6.63
CA ASN A 6 -8.30 -41.87 5.70
C ASN A 6 -8.81 -40.61 6.41
N ALA A 7 -7.89 -39.74 6.79
CA ALA A 7 -8.23 -38.36 7.09
C ALA A 7 -8.59 -37.70 5.76
N ASP A 8 -9.89 -37.62 5.46
CA ASP A 8 -10.40 -36.68 4.48
C ASP A 8 -9.94 -35.29 4.94
N ASN A 9 -9.01 -34.69 4.18
CA ASN A 9 -8.64 -33.30 4.34
C ASN A 9 -9.91 -32.47 4.13
N ALA A 10 -10.55 -32.05 5.23
CA ALA A 10 -11.61 -31.06 5.18
C ALA A 10 -11.04 -29.84 4.46
N ARG A 11 -11.48 -29.62 3.21
CA ARG A 11 -11.25 -28.34 2.54
C ARG A 11 -12.04 -27.33 3.35
N ALA A 12 -11.35 -26.39 3.97
CA ALA A 12 -11.99 -25.21 4.52
C ALA A 12 -12.82 -24.54 3.42
N ASP A 13 -13.98 -24.01 3.78
CA ASP A 13 -14.78 -23.22 2.85
C ASP A 13 -13.92 -22.07 2.27
N PRO A 14 -14.10 -21.74 0.98
CA PRO A 14 -13.34 -20.65 0.37
C PRO A 14 -13.61 -19.34 1.13
N LEU A 15 -12.54 -18.58 1.39
CA LEU A 15 -12.63 -17.26 2.00
C LEU A 15 -13.42 -16.31 1.09
N PRO A 16 -14.20 -15.36 1.65
CA PRO A 16 -14.83 -14.31 0.86
C PRO A 16 -13.79 -13.35 0.26
N ASP A 17 -14.16 -12.60 -0.78
CA ASP A 17 -13.28 -11.58 -1.36
C ASP A 17 -13.02 -10.44 -0.35
N CYS A 18 -11.79 -9.91 -0.36
CA CYS A 18 -11.46 -8.74 0.45
C CYS A 18 -12.22 -7.51 -0.06
N PRO A 19 -12.78 -6.67 0.84
CA PRO A 19 -13.33 -5.38 0.47
C PRO A 19 -12.28 -4.47 -0.19
N PRO A 20 -12.70 -3.47 -0.97
CA PRO A 20 -11.78 -2.48 -1.52
C PRO A 20 -11.04 -1.73 -0.41
N ALA A 21 -9.87 -1.18 -0.74
CA ALA A 21 -9.01 -0.45 0.21
C ALA A 21 -9.68 0.75 0.90
N ALA A 22 -10.79 1.25 0.36
CA ALA A 22 -11.44 2.49 0.80
C ALA A 22 -11.77 2.47 2.30
N ALA A 23 -11.40 3.58 2.94
CA ALA A 23 -11.63 3.87 4.34
C ALA A 23 -13.12 4.01 4.63
N GLU A 24 -13.80 2.90 4.90
CA GLU A 24 -15.09 3.01 5.57
C GLU A 24 -14.87 3.50 7.00
N ASN A 25 -15.52 4.62 7.32
CA ASN A 25 -15.78 5.08 8.68
C ASN A 25 -17.25 4.70 8.93
N PRO A 26 -17.61 3.85 9.91
CA PRO A 26 -17.00 3.64 11.24
C PRO A 26 -16.18 2.32 11.31
N PRO A 27 -15.64 1.85 12.47
CA PRO A 27 -14.46 0.97 12.49
C PRO A 27 -14.65 -0.29 11.65
N ILE A 28 -13.69 -0.53 10.76
CA ILE A 28 -13.67 -1.71 9.89
C ILE A 28 -13.44 -2.93 10.78
N ARG A 29 -14.41 -3.84 10.76
CA ARG A 29 -14.24 -5.17 11.34
C ARG A 29 -13.49 -6.02 10.32
N HIS A 30 -12.22 -6.29 10.59
CA HIS A 30 -11.42 -7.21 9.81
C HIS A 30 -11.96 -8.64 9.94
N PHE A 31 -11.91 -9.37 8.84
CA PHE A 31 -12.25 -10.78 8.73
C PHE A 31 -11.30 -11.43 7.72
N ASP A 32 -11.12 -12.74 7.80
CA ASP A 32 -10.27 -13.46 6.85
C ASP A 32 -10.90 -13.41 5.45
N CYS A 33 -10.12 -13.03 4.44
CA CYS A 33 -10.59 -12.82 3.07
C CYS A 33 -9.53 -13.27 2.05
N THR A 34 -9.88 -13.26 0.77
CA THR A 34 -8.96 -13.58 -0.32
C THR A 34 -8.93 -12.47 -1.37
N MET A 35 -7.78 -12.33 -2.04
CA MET A 35 -7.60 -11.46 -3.21
C MET A 35 -6.97 -12.27 -4.33
N ARG A 36 -7.13 -11.80 -5.56
CA ARG A 36 -6.51 -12.38 -6.75
C ARG A 36 -5.90 -11.27 -7.59
N SER A 37 -4.66 -11.46 -8.03
CA SER A 37 -4.03 -10.50 -8.93
C SER A 37 -4.76 -10.45 -10.27
N ASN A 38 -4.82 -9.25 -10.84
CA ASN A 38 -5.33 -8.96 -12.16
C ASN A 38 -4.25 -9.13 -13.24
N ASP A 39 -2.98 -9.26 -12.82
CA ASP A 39 -1.86 -9.58 -13.70
C ASP A 39 -1.95 -10.97 -14.36
N GLN A 40 -1.02 -11.25 -15.27
CA GLN A 40 -1.03 -12.48 -16.07
C GLN A 40 -0.80 -13.75 -15.22
N LEU A 41 -0.16 -13.61 -14.04
CA LEU A 41 0.11 -14.73 -13.16
C LEU A 41 -1.15 -15.18 -12.41
N GLY A 42 -2.07 -14.25 -12.11
CA GLY A 42 -3.31 -14.56 -11.41
C GLY A 42 -3.03 -15.27 -10.08
N LEU A 43 -2.09 -14.74 -9.29
CA LEU A 43 -1.77 -15.21 -7.96
C LEU A 43 -2.99 -15.05 -7.04
N ARG A 44 -3.10 -15.91 -6.03
CA ARG A 44 -4.11 -15.82 -4.98
C ARG A 44 -3.43 -15.43 -3.67
N PHE A 45 -4.07 -14.56 -2.91
CA PHE A 45 -3.59 -14.06 -1.63
C PHE A 45 -4.66 -14.33 -0.57
N ASP A 46 -4.40 -15.25 0.35
CA ASP A 46 -5.30 -15.47 1.48
C ASP A 46 -4.85 -14.57 2.64
N VAL A 47 -5.72 -13.66 3.06
CA VAL A 47 -5.48 -12.63 4.07
C VAL A 47 -6.12 -13.06 5.39
N ARG A 48 -5.32 -13.10 6.45
CA ARG A 48 -5.74 -13.50 7.79
C ARG A 48 -5.36 -12.47 8.84
N TYR A 49 -6.28 -12.20 9.74
CA TYR A 49 -6.09 -11.20 10.79
C TYR A 49 -5.99 -11.86 12.16
N ALA A 50 -4.90 -11.61 12.88
CA ALA A 50 -4.79 -12.10 14.26
C ALA A 50 -5.37 -11.07 15.24
N PRO A 51 -6.25 -11.48 16.17
CA PRO A 51 -6.81 -10.57 17.16
C PRO A 51 -5.71 -9.99 18.05
N ALA A 52 -5.86 -8.72 18.46
CA ALA A 52 -4.98 -8.15 19.47
C ALA A 52 -5.13 -8.92 20.80
N SER A 53 -4.01 -9.32 21.40
CA SER A 53 -3.96 -10.13 22.63
C SER A 53 -4.50 -9.42 23.89
N THR A 54 -4.79 -8.13 23.80
CA THR A 54 -5.37 -7.34 24.89
C THR A 54 -6.88 -7.27 24.76
N ALA A 55 -7.59 -7.87 25.72
CA ALA A 55 -9.05 -7.84 25.83
C ALA A 55 -9.59 -6.39 25.73
N GLY A 56 -10.33 -6.10 24.66
CA GLY A 56 -11.07 -4.84 24.49
C GLY A 56 -10.74 -4.01 23.24
N ARG A 57 -10.02 -4.52 22.26
CA ARG A 57 -9.86 -3.86 20.95
C ARG A 57 -10.33 -4.79 19.83
N ASP A 58 -11.36 -4.38 19.09
CA ASP A 58 -11.87 -5.05 17.88
C ASP A 58 -10.90 -4.93 16.68
N GLN A 59 -9.61 -4.74 16.95
CA GLN A 59 -8.60 -4.44 15.93
C GLN A 59 -7.50 -5.50 15.95
N PRO A 60 -7.06 -5.97 14.77
CA PRO A 60 -5.99 -6.94 14.67
C PRO A 60 -4.63 -6.36 15.04
N ALA A 61 -3.75 -7.21 15.58
CA ALA A 61 -2.36 -6.84 15.87
C ALA A 61 -1.43 -7.02 14.66
N ASN A 62 -1.80 -7.91 13.75
CA ASN A 62 -1.07 -8.18 12.52
C ASN A 62 -2.01 -8.72 11.45
N VAL A 63 -1.56 -8.62 10.20
CA VAL A 63 -2.12 -9.30 9.05
C VAL A 63 -1.10 -10.28 8.50
N THR A 64 -1.56 -11.49 8.19
CA THR A 64 -0.79 -12.52 7.49
C THR A 64 -1.36 -12.68 6.09
N ILE A 65 -0.51 -12.66 5.08
CA ILE A 65 -0.90 -12.86 3.68
C ILE A 65 -0.16 -14.08 3.15
N GLU A 66 -0.91 -15.12 2.82
CA GLU A 66 -0.39 -16.34 2.19
C GLU A 66 -0.53 -16.21 0.67
N VAL A 67 0.59 -16.24 -0.04
CA VAL A 67 0.65 -16.13 -1.51
C VAL A 67 0.65 -17.51 -2.13
N PHE A 68 -0.21 -17.73 -3.12
CA PHE A 68 -0.32 -18.95 -3.89
C PHE A 68 -0.23 -18.67 -5.37
N ASP A 69 0.44 -19.56 -6.10
CA ASP A 69 0.45 -19.53 -7.56
C ASP A 69 -0.91 -19.95 -8.15
N ARG A 70 -1.01 -19.88 -9.49
CA ARG A 70 -2.23 -20.27 -10.22
C ARG A 70 -2.59 -21.76 -10.07
N ALA A 71 -1.61 -22.61 -9.79
CA ALA A 71 -1.81 -24.04 -9.54
C ALA A 71 -2.24 -24.33 -8.08
N GLY A 72 -2.20 -23.31 -7.21
CA GLY A 72 -2.53 -23.42 -5.79
C GLY A 72 -1.34 -23.83 -4.92
N ALA A 73 -0.11 -23.84 -5.46
CA ALA A 73 1.08 -24.07 -4.66
C ALA A 73 1.41 -22.80 -3.84
N HIS A 74 1.74 -22.99 -2.56
CA HIS A 74 2.16 -21.91 -1.69
C HIS A 74 3.53 -21.37 -2.14
N ALA A 75 3.63 -20.06 -2.29
CA ALA A 75 4.84 -19.37 -2.74
C ALA A 75 5.52 -18.59 -1.60
N GLN A 76 4.74 -17.93 -0.74
CA GLN A 76 5.27 -17.05 0.30
C GLN A 76 4.25 -16.81 1.42
N THR A 77 4.74 -16.55 2.62
CA THR A 77 3.95 -15.94 3.70
C THR A 77 4.54 -14.58 4.06
N ILE A 78 3.69 -13.56 4.06
CA ILE A 78 4.00 -12.19 4.46
C ILE A 78 3.29 -11.91 5.79
N VAL A 79 3.97 -11.25 6.72
CA VAL A 79 3.39 -10.84 8.01
C VAL A 79 3.71 -9.38 8.24
N GLU A 80 2.67 -8.56 8.42
CA GLU A 80 2.81 -7.13 8.70
C GLU A 80 2.19 -6.78 10.06
N PRO A 81 2.91 -6.10 10.96
CA PRO A 81 2.33 -5.56 12.18
C PRO A 81 1.37 -4.41 11.83
N LEU A 82 0.27 -4.35 12.55
CA LEU A 82 -0.72 -3.29 12.38
C LEU A 82 -0.67 -2.35 13.58
N GLU A 83 -0.64 -1.05 13.32
CA GLU A 83 -0.77 -0.05 14.36
C GLU A 83 -2.20 -0.01 14.93
N LYS A 84 -2.35 0.56 16.13
CA LYS A 84 -3.61 0.64 16.90
C LYS A 84 -4.71 1.50 16.23
N ASP A 85 -4.46 2.06 15.06
CA ASP A 85 -5.43 2.80 14.25
C ASP A 85 -5.32 2.40 12.76
N ALA A 86 -4.65 1.29 12.46
CA ALA A 86 -4.65 0.69 11.12
C ALA A 86 -6.09 0.38 10.71
N GLY A 87 -6.55 1.07 9.68
CA GLY A 87 -7.84 0.83 9.02
C GLY A 87 -7.61 0.44 7.57
N GLY A 88 -8.64 -0.13 6.94
CA GLY A 88 -8.59 -0.56 5.55
C GLY A 88 -8.19 -2.02 5.37
N TRP A 89 -8.14 -2.42 4.11
CA TRP A 89 -7.84 -3.77 3.65
C TRP A 89 -6.59 -3.74 2.77
N PRO A 90 -5.76 -4.80 2.79
CA PRO A 90 -4.78 -5.01 1.75
C PRO A 90 -5.41 -4.88 0.37
N THR A 91 -4.65 -4.35 -0.58
CA THR A 91 -5.09 -4.23 -1.96
C THR A 91 -3.96 -4.59 -2.91
N LEU A 92 -4.35 -4.97 -4.12
CA LEU A 92 -3.46 -5.26 -5.22
C LEU A 92 -3.53 -4.13 -6.24
N VAL A 93 -2.37 -3.61 -6.65
CA VAL A 93 -2.27 -2.53 -7.65
C VAL A 93 -0.91 -2.57 -8.29
N ASP A 94 -0.87 -2.42 -9.61
CA ASP A 94 0.36 -2.19 -10.39
C ASP A 94 0.86 -0.76 -10.13
N VAL A 95 1.78 -0.62 -9.18
CA VAL A 95 2.28 0.66 -8.66
C VAL A 95 3.29 1.27 -9.60
N ASP A 96 4.06 0.48 -10.35
CA ASP A 96 5.13 0.96 -11.23
C ASP A 96 4.85 0.80 -12.73
N GLU A 97 3.64 0.36 -13.09
CA GLU A 97 3.18 0.11 -14.47
C GLU A 97 4.02 -0.95 -15.19
N ASP A 98 4.60 -1.91 -14.45
CA ASP A 98 5.36 -3.03 -15.03
C ASP A 98 4.47 -4.22 -15.47
N GLY A 99 3.17 -4.14 -15.17
CA GLY A 99 2.18 -5.17 -15.47
C GLY A 99 2.03 -6.23 -14.37
N ARG A 100 2.69 -6.07 -13.22
CA ARG A 100 2.53 -6.89 -12.02
C ARG A 100 1.80 -6.12 -10.93
N ASP A 101 0.92 -6.80 -10.22
CA ASP A 101 0.31 -6.18 -9.05
C ASP A 101 1.25 -6.26 -7.84
N GLU A 102 1.53 -5.12 -7.21
CA GLU A 102 2.09 -5.02 -5.86
C GLU A 102 1.01 -5.26 -4.79
N ILE A 103 1.44 -5.61 -3.58
CA ILE A 103 0.58 -5.63 -2.40
C ILE A 103 0.80 -4.36 -1.59
N LEU A 104 -0.27 -3.59 -1.39
CA LEU A 104 -0.32 -2.47 -0.46
C LEU A 104 -1.09 -2.89 0.79
N VAL A 105 -0.44 -2.88 1.95
CA VAL A 105 -1.06 -3.18 3.25
C VAL A 105 -1.14 -1.90 4.09
N PRO A 106 -2.34 -1.45 4.51
CA PRO A 106 -2.46 -0.29 5.36
C PRO A 106 -2.02 -0.66 6.78
N ILE A 107 -0.84 -0.21 7.18
CA ILE A 107 -0.25 -0.51 8.50
C ILE A 107 -0.55 0.57 9.54
N GLN A 108 -0.94 1.77 9.10
CA GLN A 108 -1.43 2.86 9.93
C GLN A 108 -2.49 3.64 9.15
N GLY A 109 -3.59 3.96 9.82
CA GLY A 109 -4.51 5.02 9.39
C GLY A 109 -4.57 6.08 10.47
N VAL A 110 -4.78 7.34 10.08
CA VAL A 110 -5.20 8.37 11.05
C VAL A 110 -6.73 8.37 11.19
N PRO A 111 -7.26 8.69 12.38
CA PRO A 111 -8.69 8.96 12.54
C PRO A 111 -9.15 9.95 11.46
N HIS A 112 -10.25 9.63 10.77
CA HIS A 112 -10.84 10.41 9.67
C HIS A 112 -10.16 10.29 8.30
N GLY A 113 -9.25 9.32 8.09
CA GLY A 113 -8.82 8.90 6.75
C GLY A 113 -7.97 9.90 5.98
N SER A 114 -7.37 10.88 6.65
CA SER A 114 -6.59 11.92 5.98
C SER A 114 -5.18 11.48 5.57
N ARG A 115 -4.67 10.38 6.13
CA ARG A 115 -3.35 9.80 5.79
C ARG A 115 -3.34 8.29 6.09
N PHE A 116 -2.86 7.49 5.14
CA PHE A 116 -2.48 6.11 5.37
C PHE A 116 -0.96 5.97 5.24
N ARG A 117 -0.39 5.11 6.09
CA ARG A 117 0.92 4.54 5.86
C ARG A 117 0.75 3.12 5.34
N TRP A 118 1.42 2.81 4.25
CA TRP A 118 1.35 1.54 3.56
C TRP A 118 2.67 0.79 3.67
N ALA A 119 2.56 -0.50 3.98
CA ALA A 119 3.61 -1.46 3.68
C ALA A 119 3.45 -1.90 2.22
N LEU A 120 4.47 -1.62 1.40
CA LEU A 120 4.51 -2.00 0.00
C LEU A 120 5.33 -3.28 -0.19
N TRP A 121 4.76 -4.28 -0.86
CA TRP A 121 5.44 -5.50 -1.27
C TRP A 121 5.40 -5.62 -2.79
N ARG A 122 6.58 -5.72 -3.41
CA ARG A 122 6.75 -5.70 -4.88
C ARG A 122 7.34 -7.02 -5.39
N ALA A 123 6.86 -7.46 -6.55
CA ALA A 123 7.43 -8.58 -7.30
C ALA A 123 7.54 -8.19 -8.77
N THR A 124 8.62 -8.56 -9.45
CA THR A 124 8.83 -8.22 -10.86
C THR A 124 8.78 -9.45 -11.76
N GLY A 125 8.51 -9.23 -13.05
CA GLY A 125 8.56 -10.27 -14.08
C GLY A 125 7.59 -11.42 -13.79
N GLU A 126 8.08 -12.65 -13.69
CA GLU A 126 7.23 -13.85 -13.43
C GLU A 126 7.32 -14.34 -11.98
N ALA A 127 7.91 -13.55 -11.06
CA ALA A 127 8.12 -13.97 -9.68
C ALA A 127 6.82 -14.00 -8.87
N ALA A 128 6.56 -15.10 -8.17
CA ALA A 128 5.49 -15.22 -7.16
C ALA A 128 5.94 -14.83 -5.74
N VAL A 129 7.18 -14.35 -5.60
CA VAL A 129 7.77 -13.92 -4.33
C VAL A 129 7.94 -12.42 -4.34
N PHE A 130 7.42 -11.79 -3.31
CA PHE A 130 7.42 -10.35 -3.11
C PHE A 130 8.48 -9.93 -2.11
N ARG A 131 9.03 -8.74 -2.33
CA ARG A 131 10.01 -8.11 -1.46
C ARG A 131 9.45 -6.82 -0.87
N ARG A 132 9.65 -6.65 0.44
CA ARG A 132 9.26 -5.45 1.16
C ARG A 132 10.06 -4.24 0.65
N GLN A 133 9.34 -3.20 0.26
CA GLN A 133 9.85 -1.91 -0.17
C GLN A 133 9.80 -0.91 0.99
N PRO A 134 10.37 0.30 0.88
CA PRO A 134 10.13 1.36 1.85
C PRO A 134 8.64 1.65 2.05
N GLU A 135 8.27 2.13 3.24
CA GLU A 135 6.89 2.51 3.53
C GLU A 135 6.47 3.73 2.70
N MET A 136 5.20 3.75 2.32
CA MET A 136 4.60 4.81 1.53
C MET A 136 3.56 5.56 2.35
N ASP A 137 3.50 6.88 2.20
CA ASP A 137 2.53 7.74 2.87
C ASP A 137 1.61 8.38 1.84
N GLY A 138 0.31 8.08 1.90
CA GLY A 138 -0.65 8.54 0.91
C GLY A 138 -2.04 7.94 1.07
N ILE A 139 -3.03 8.56 0.43
CA ILE A 139 -4.40 8.04 0.32
C ILE A 139 -4.81 7.86 -1.15
N LEU A 140 -4.18 8.60 -2.07
CA LEU A 140 -4.37 8.49 -3.52
C LEU A 140 -3.03 8.22 -4.17
N LEU A 141 -3.03 7.30 -5.14
CA LEU A 141 -1.87 6.94 -5.96
C LEU A 141 -2.17 7.32 -7.40
N TRP A 142 -1.20 7.96 -8.05
CA TRP A 142 -1.24 8.28 -9.48
C TRP A 142 0.17 8.35 -10.06
N HIS A 143 0.26 8.29 -11.39
CA HIS A 143 1.52 8.29 -12.13
C HIS A 143 1.73 9.63 -12.83
N ASP A 144 2.90 10.22 -12.62
CA ASP A 144 3.33 11.40 -13.36
C ASP A 144 3.91 11.00 -14.73
N PRO A 145 3.69 11.79 -15.80
CA PRO A 145 4.22 11.50 -17.13
C PRO A 145 5.75 11.32 -17.23
N ASP A 146 6.53 11.84 -16.28
CA ASP A 146 7.99 11.64 -16.22
C ASP A 146 8.39 10.33 -15.50
N GLY A 147 7.41 9.47 -15.19
CA GLY A 147 7.63 8.13 -14.61
C GLY A 147 7.77 8.12 -13.09
N TYR A 148 7.24 9.14 -12.41
CA TYR A 148 7.15 9.12 -10.96
C TYR A 148 5.86 8.44 -10.50
N VAL A 149 5.98 7.67 -9.42
CA VAL A 149 4.82 7.23 -8.64
C VAL A 149 4.55 8.28 -7.59
N VAL A 150 3.32 8.76 -7.55
CA VAL A 150 2.94 9.90 -6.72
C VAL A 150 1.85 9.51 -5.75
N LEU A 151 2.06 9.91 -4.49
CA LEU A 151 1.12 9.68 -3.40
C LEU A 151 0.67 11.00 -2.80
N GLU A 152 -0.64 11.20 -2.77
CA GLU A 152 -1.26 12.37 -2.14
C GLU A 152 -1.82 12.01 -0.77
N SER A 153 -1.52 12.82 0.25
CA SER A 153 -2.07 12.74 1.60
C SER A 153 -2.82 14.02 1.95
N ILE A 154 -3.94 13.93 2.66
CA ILE A 154 -4.63 15.11 3.21
C ILE A 154 -3.95 15.50 4.53
N VAL A 155 -3.38 16.71 4.57
CA VAL A 155 -2.71 17.25 5.77
C VAL A 155 -3.66 18.11 6.59
N SER A 156 -4.51 18.89 5.93
CA SER A 156 -5.53 19.71 6.57
C SER A 156 -6.68 19.97 5.58
N TYR A 157 -7.71 20.70 6.01
CA TYR A 157 -8.80 21.12 5.10
C TYR A 157 -8.25 21.77 3.81
N VAL A 158 -7.16 22.54 3.93
CA VAL A 158 -6.64 23.38 2.84
C VAL A 158 -5.29 22.91 2.31
N HIS A 159 -4.72 21.83 2.85
CA HIS A 159 -3.39 21.37 2.44
C HIS A 159 -3.38 19.88 2.16
N VAL A 160 -2.67 19.52 1.09
CA VAL A 160 -2.29 18.14 0.78
C VAL A 160 -0.77 18.04 0.76
N ALA A 161 -0.24 16.88 1.11
CA ALA A 161 1.15 16.53 0.88
C ALA A 161 1.23 15.60 -0.33
N ILE A 162 2.12 15.90 -1.27
CA ILE A 162 2.32 15.12 -2.49
C ILE A 162 3.74 14.58 -2.47
N ALA A 163 3.89 13.26 -2.33
CA ALA A 163 5.18 12.57 -2.27
C ALA A 163 5.47 11.89 -3.61
N PHE A 164 6.65 12.19 -4.16
CA PHE A 164 7.15 11.61 -5.41
C PHE A 164 8.13 10.49 -5.11
N TYR A 165 7.93 9.36 -5.77
CA TYR A 165 8.80 8.21 -5.72
C TYR A 165 9.26 7.86 -7.12
N LYS A 166 10.47 7.31 -7.20
CA LYS A 166 11.00 6.75 -8.43
C LYS A 166 11.26 5.27 -8.24
N VAL A 167 10.94 4.50 -9.26
CA VAL A 167 11.19 3.07 -9.31
C VAL A 167 12.60 2.89 -9.83
N GLU A 168 13.52 2.51 -8.95
CA GLU A 168 14.91 2.24 -9.30
C GLU A 168 15.23 0.81 -8.88
N GLU A 169 15.16 -0.12 -9.84
CA GLU A 169 15.25 -1.53 -9.51
C GLU A 169 16.48 -1.83 -8.63
N PRO A 170 16.27 -2.50 -7.49
CA PRO A 170 15.05 -3.22 -7.14
C PRO A 170 14.03 -2.41 -6.28
N ASP A 171 14.37 -1.18 -5.91
CA ASP A 171 13.74 -0.39 -4.85
C ASP A 171 12.82 0.73 -5.33
N PHE A 172 11.82 1.06 -4.52
CA PHE A 172 11.15 2.36 -4.58
C PHE A 172 11.96 3.38 -3.79
N LYS A 173 12.41 4.46 -4.44
CA LYS A 173 13.15 5.55 -3.79
C LYS A 173 12.26 6.78 -3.60
N PRO A 174 12.14 7.32 -2.38
CA PRO A 174 11.55 8.65 -2.20
C PRO A 174 12.44 9.69 -2.86
N VAL A 175 11.83 10.59 -3.62
CA VAL A 175 12.52 11.68 -4.33
C VAL A 175 12.37 12.98 -3.54
N LEU A 176 11.13 13.42 -3.34
CA LEU A 176 10.79 14.59 -2.53
C LEU A 176 9.30 14.54 -2.15
N ALA A 177 8.90 15.42 -1.25
CA ALA A 177 7.50 15.69 -0.98
C ALA A 177 7.23 17.20 -1.05
N LEU A 178 6.01 17.55 -1.43
CA LEU A 178 5.51 18.93 -1.48
C LEU A 178 4.36 19.10 -0.49
N LEU A 179 4.22 20.30 0.06
CA LEU A 179 3.00 20.75 0.73
C LEU A 179 2.28 21.73 -0.21
N VAL A 180 1.04 21.40 -0.60
CA VAL A 180 0.26 22.19 -1.56
C VAL A 180 -1.01 22.71 -0.90
N ASN A 181 -1.25 24.02 -1.00
CA ASN A 181 -2.51 24.63 -0.58
C ASN A 181 -3.60 24.48 -1.67
N THR A 182 -4.65 23.72 -1.37
CA THR A 182 -5.70 23.35 -2.34
C THR A 182 -6.86 24.34 -2.44
N LYS A 183 -6.85 25.43 -1.66
CA LYS A 183 -7.99 26.36 -1.53
C LYS A 183 -7.92 27.65 -2.33
N GLU A 184 -6.81 27.93 -2.99
CA GLU A 184 -6.63 29.27 -3.53
C GLU A 184 -7.24 29.43 -4.93
N GLN A 185 -8.30 30.23 -4.99
CA GLN A 185 -8.86 30.77 -6.24
C GLN A 185 -8.15 32.04 -6.75
N VAL A 186 -7.06 32.51 -6.13
CA VAL A 186 -6.39 33.75 -6.56
C VAL A 186 -4.88 33.71 -6.29
N GLY A 187 -4.09 33.33 -7.29
CA GLY A 187 -2.75 33.91 -7.56
C GLY A 187 -1.54 33.59 -6.67
N ASP A 188 -1.68 32.92 -5.52
CA ASP A 188 -0.58 32.76 -4.54
C ASP A 188 -0.37 31.32 -4.04
N GLY A 189 -0.93 30.33 -4.76
CA GLY A 189 -0.98 28.93 -4.35
C GLY A 189 0.39 28.43 -3.89
N ARG A 190 0.57 28.34 -2.57
CA ARG A 190 1.83 27.89 -1.96
C ARG A 190 1.96 26.39 -2.16
N CYS A 191 2.82 26.04 -3.09
CA CYS A 191 3.40 24.73 -3.22
C CYS A 191 4.87 24.87 -2.82
N GLU A 192 5.27 24.15 -1.78
CA GLU A 192 6.61 24.25 -1.20
C GLU A 192 7.18 22.87 -0.89
N LEU A 193 8.51 22.75 -0.92
CA LEU A 193 9.17 21.52 -0.50
C LEU A 193 8.90 21.22 0.98
N LEU A 194 8.51 19.98 1.24
CA LEU A 194 8.34 19.46 2.59
C LEU A 194 9.68 18.90 3.08
N GLY A 195 10.31 19.60 4.01
CA GLY A 195 11.61 19.22 4.58
C GLY A 195 12.79 19.58 3.68
N GLU A 196 13.91 18.88 3.86
CA GLU A 196 15.16 19.09 3.12
C GLU A 196 15.54 17.80 2.36
N PRO A 197 14.92 17.53 1.19
CA PRO A 197 15.23 16.33 0.42
C PRO A 197 16.66 16.35 -0.13
N ASP A 198 17.25 15.17 -0.34
CA ASP A 198 18.51 15.05 -1.07
C ASP A 198 18.25 15.15 -2.58
N LEU A 199 18.55 16.31 -3.15
CA LEU A 199 18.33 16.62 -4.56
C LEU A 199 19.56 16.33 -5.43
N THR A 200 20.61 15.72 -4.87
CA THR A 200 21.87 15.45 -5.58
C THR A 200 21.66 14.59 -6.82
N GLU A 201 20.83 13.55 -6.72
CA GLU A 201 20.52 12.65 -7.84
C GLU A 201 19.73 13.36 -8.97
N LEU A 202 18.97 14.41 -8.63
CA LEU A 202 18.26 15.24 -9.60
C LEU A 202 19.14 16.33 -10.23
N GLY A 203 20.29 16.63 -9.61
CA GLY A 203 21.15 17.74 -10.03
C GLY A 203 20.46 19.11 -9.91
N MET A 204 19.52 19.25 -8.98
CA MET A 204 18.69 20.43 -8.79
C MET A 204 18.99 21.14 -7.47
N THR A 205 18.81 22.46 -7.44
CA THR A 205 18.64 23.20 -6.18
C THR A 205 17.21 23.03 -5.66
N SER A 206 16.98 23.37 -4.39
CA SER A 206 15.62 23.37 -3.80
C SER A 206 14.64 24.24 -4.59
N GLU A 207 15.07 25.43 -5.03
CA GLU A 207 14.23 26.33 -5.84
C GLU A 207 13.86 25.71 -7.20
N GLN A 208 14.80 25.04 -7.86
CA GLN A 208 14.54 24.35 -9.12
C GLN A 208 13.60 23.16 -8.93
N ALA A 209 13.82 22.35 -7.89
CA ALA A 209 12.98 21.21 -7.59
C ALA A 209 11.56 21.64 -7.22
N GLU A 210 11.39 22.68 -6.40
CA GLU A 210 10.09 23.25 -6.08
C GLU A 210 9.37 23.71 -7.36
N GLN A 211 10.03 24.53 -8.19
CA GLN A 211 9.44 25.01 -9.44
C GLN A 211 8.99 23.87 -10.37
N VAL A 212 9.83 22.84 -10.54
CA VAL A 212 9.55 21.72 -11.44
C VAL A 212 8.41 20.85 -10.90
N PHE A 213 8.49 20.46 -9.63
CA PHE A 213 7.54 19.50 -9.08
C PHE A 213 6.21 20.14 -8.72
N CYS A 214 6.16 21.42 -8.35
CA CYS A 214 4.91 22.15 -8.18
C CYS A 214 4.12 22.33 -9.49
N ALA A 215 4.79 22.28 -10.65
CA ALA A 215 4.10 22.29 -11.94
C ALA A 215 3.43 20.95 -12.30
N LYS A 216 3.65 19.90 -11.50
CA LYS A 216 3.12 18.54 -11.69
C LYS A 216 1.88 18.23 -10.83
N THR A 217 1.57 19.10 -9.88
CA THR A 217 0.47 18.94 -8.91
C THR A 217 -0.79 19.65 -9.40
#